data_AF-A0A558G7X0-F1
#
_entry.id   AF-A0A558G7X0-F1
#
_cell.length_a   1.000
_cell.length_b   1.000
_cell.length_c   1.000
_cell.angle_alpha   90.00
_cell.angle_beta   90.00
_cell.angle_gamma   90.00
#
_symmetry.space_group_name_H-M   'P 1'
#
loop_
_entity.id
_entity.type
_entity.pdbx_description
1 polymer ?
#
loop_
_entity_poly.entity_id
_entity_poly.type
_entity_poly.pdbx_seq_one_letter_code
_entity_poly.pdbx_strand_id
1 'polypeptide(L)'
;DGASIVNDVLNVGCDDEEPLVAVGWVLLRFADDPRFETVLVVAGAGLVTLVELVYVNEQAGPGRMNTVFKTYMQVWVLWGSVMGAVLAGFVGDAAAASDVSLPRVDLGVRGGAVSAVGVGFVVLLVASTSVYGGLAVTEHTGSAREEATLDATAFADWRHENESTAIAWLDETVEGNPTMLTAPGTKWSEAVTDKREDVMYDWRGNPESSLTGVPTVAGWAHEVGYRGPDAYYDRVRDVDAMYVGNESTRARLVERYDVQYVWVGPGERARYGEIETDVAWLTPVHRSGSVAVYEVEEARLP
;
A
#
# COMPACT_ATOMS: atom_id res chain seq x y z
N ASP A 1 11.04 -25.75 11.92
CA ASP A 1 10.55 -25.90 10.53
C ASP A 1 10.74 -24.65 9.68
N GLY A 2 11.97 -24.13 9.55
CA GLY A 2 12.25 -22.95 8.71
C GLY A 2 12.59 -23.27 7.25
N ALA A 3 12.86 -24.55 6.93
CA ALA A 3 13.28 -24.96 5.60
C ALA A 3 12.13 -25.27 4.63
N SER A 4 10.90 -25.53 5.12
CA SER A 4 9.74 -25.75 4.23
C SER A 4 9.13 -24.44 3.74
N ILE A 5 9.24 -23.34 4.51
CA ILE A 5 8.70 -22.03 4.14
C ILE A 5 9.42 -21.45 2.92
N VAL A 6 10.73 -21.68 2.78
CA VAL A 6 11.53 -21.11 1.69
C VAL A 6 11.13 -21.70 0.32
N ASN A 7 10.75 -22.98 0.28
CA ASN A 7 10.36 -23.64 -0.97
C ASN A 7 8.92 -23.35 -1.40
N ASP A 8 8.02 -23.03 -0.47
CA ASP A 8 6.63 -22.66 -0.81
C ASP A 8 6.49 -21.19 -1.23
N VAL A 9 7.52 -20.36 -0.99
CA VAL A 9 7.48 -18.90 -1.22
C VAL A 9 8.21 -18.48 -2.49
N LEU A 10 9.22 -19.24 -2.92
CA LEU A 10 10.08 -18.88 -4.05
C LEU A 10 9.75 -19.73 -5.28
N ASN A 11 9.21 -19.08 -6.32
CA ASN A 11 9.01 -19.70 -7.64
C ASN A 11 10.10 -19.25 -8.61
N VAL A 12 10.53 -20.19 -9.47
CA VAL A 12 11.55 -19.96 -10.49
C VAL A 12 10.95 -20.07 -11.89
N GLY A 13 10.95 -18.97 -12.64
CA GLY A 13 10.61 -18.91 -14.07
C GLY A 13 11.86 -18.89 -14.94
N CYS A 14 11.76 -19.35 -16.18
CA CYS A 14 12.80 -19.21 -17.21
C CYS A 14 12.20 -18.45 -18.40
N ASP A 15 12.71 -17.27 -18.74
CA ASP A 15 12.33 -16.50 -19.94
C ASP A 15 13.48 -15.57 -20.45
N ASP A 16 13.35 -15.15 -21.71
CA ASP A 16 14.35 -14.72 -22.72
C ASP A 16 15.20 -13.43 -22.47
N GLU A 17 15.24 -12.85 -21.26
CA GLU A 17 15.99 -11.60 -20.99
C GLU A 17 17.48 -11.79 -20.63
N GLU A 18 17.93 -13.03 -20.53
CA GLU A 18 19.30 -13.44 -20.19
C GLU A 18 20.44 -12.78 -21.03
N PRO A 19 20.28 -12.43 -22.32
CA PRO A 19 21.39 -11.93 -23.12
C PRO A 19 21.91 -10.55 -22.69
N LEU A 20 21.03 -9.64 -22.24
CA LEU A 20 21.40 -8.25 -21.98
C LEU A 20 22.18 -8.10 -20.67
N VAL A 21 21.80 -8.86 -19.64
CA VAL A 21 22.52 -8.91 -18.36
C VAL A 21 23.88 -9.58 -18.54
N ALA A 22 23.94 -10.69 -19.28
CA ALA A 22 25.19 -11.38 -19.55
C ALA A 22 26.17 -10.49 -20.34
N VAL A 23 25.71 -9.78 -21.38
CA VAL A 23 26.55 -8.87 -22.17
C VAL A 23 27.02 -7.67 -21.34
N GLY A 24 26.13 -7.05 -20.56
CA GLY A 24 26.49 -5.94 -19.68
C GLY A 24 27.49 -6.35 -18.59
N TRP A 25 27.30 -7.52 -17.99
CA TRP A 25 28.22 -8.10 -17.00
C TRP A 25 29.58 -8.43 -17.59
N VAL A 26 29.62 -9.03 -18.79
CA VAL A 26 30.87 -9.28 -19.54
C VAL A 26 31.58 -7.96 -19.84
N LEU A 27 30.87 -6.95 -20.34
CA LEU A 27 31.45 -5.63 -20.61
C LEU A 27 32.02 -4.97 -19.34
N LEU A 28 31.34 -5.04 -18.20
CA LEU A 28 31.88 -4.55 -16.92
C LEU A 28 33.10 -5.36 -16.46
N ARG A 29 33.14 -6.66 -16.73
CA ARG A 29 34.21 -7.54 -16.26
C ARG A 29 35.51 -7.38 -17.03
N PHE A 30 35.41 -6.97 -18.30
CA PHE A 30 36.52 -6.83 -19.24
C PHE A 30 36.81 -5.38 -19.67
N ALA A 31 36.07 -4.39 -19.18
CA ALA A 31 36.41 -2.99 -19.34
C ALA A 31 37.53 -2.60 -18.36
N ASP A 32 38.56 -1.92 -18.88
CA ASP A 32 39.67 -1.42 -18.06
C ASP A 32 39.26 -0.24 -17.16
N ASP A 33 38.19 0.48 -17.52
CA ASP A 33 37.61 1.59 -16.75
C ASP A 33 36.08 1.67 -16.99
N PRO A 34 35.26 0.88 -16.26
CA PRO A 34 33.83 0.88 -16.45
C PRO A 34 33.23 2.20 -15.94
N ARG A 35 32.61 2.95 -16.86
CA ARG A 35 31.84 4.16 -16.54
C ARG A 35 30.71 3.86 -15.55
N PHE A 36 30.48 4.76 -14.60
CA PHE A 36 29.46 4.58 -13.57
C PHE A 36 28.05 4.37 -14.15
N GLU A 37 27.76 5.04 -15.28
CA GLU A 37 26.51 4.87 -16.02
C GLU A 37 26.29 3.41 -16.48
N THR A 38 27.35 2.73 -16.91
CA THR A 38 27.30 1.31 -17.30
C THR A 38 26.97 0.43 -16.10
N VAL A 39 27.53 0.73 -14.92
CA VAL A 39 27.22 -0.01 -13.68
C VAL A 39 25.74 0.08 -13.35
N LEU A 40 25.16 1.27 -13.41
CA LEU A 40 23.74 1.49 -13.11
C LEU A 40 22.80 0.82 -14.12
N VAL A 41 23.15 0.83 -15.42
CA VAL A 41 22.38 0.12 -16.45
C VAL A 41 22.37 -1.39 -16.18
N VAL A 42 23.53 -1.97 -15.93
CA VAL A 42 23.66 -3.41 -15.64
C VAL A 42 22.98 -3.77 -14.33
N ALA A 43 23.07 -2.94 -13.29
CA ALA A 43 22.38 -3.16 -12.03
C ALA A 43 20.85 -3.19 -12.22
N GLY A 44 20.29 -2.24 -12.96
CA GLY A 44 18.85 -2.25 -13.27
C GLY A 44 18.44 -3.47 -14.10
N ALA A 45 19.22 -3.84 -15.12
CA ALA A 45 18.96 -5.02 -15.93
C ALA A 45 19.01 -6.31 -15.09
N GLY A 46 20.00 -6.40 -14.19
CA GLY A 46 20.12 -7.52 -13.24
C GLY A 46 18.92 -7.63 -12.30
N LEU A 47 18.35 -6.50 -11.84
CA LEU A 47 17.14 -6.50 -11.02
C LEU A 47 15.89 -6.95 -11.81
N VAL A 48 15.75 -6.53 -13.07
CA VAL A 48 14.67 -7.00 -13.95
C VAL A 48 14.77 -8.51 -14.13
N THR A 49 15.94 -9.01 -14.55
CA THR A 49 16.15 -10.46 -14.71
C THR A 49 15.96 -11.22 -13.40
N LEU A 50 16.42 -10.68 -12.27
CA LEU A 50 16.23 -11.31 -10.96
C LEU A 50 14.76 -11.57 -10.66
N VAL A 51 13.87 -10.62 -10.94
CA VAL A 51 12.45 -10.77 -10.59
C VAL A 51 11.66 -11.65 -11.55
N GLU A 52 12.21 -11.89 -12.75
CA GLU A 52 11.73 -12.94 -13.65
C GLU A 52 12.11 -14.34 -13.16
N LEU A 53 13.32 -14.47 -12.60
CA LEU A 53 13.84 -15.74 -12.11
C LEU A 53 13.40 -16.09 -10.70
N VAL A 54 13.21 -15.10 -9.83
CA VAL A 54 12.92 -15.32 -8.41
C VAL A 54 11.93 -14.27 -7.93
N TYR A 55 10.78 -14.74 -7.45
CA TYR A 55 9.80 -13.86 -6.82
C TYR A 55 9.18 -14.48 -5.58
N VAL A 56 8.75 -13.60 -4.68
CA VAL A 56 7.97 -13.94 -3.49
C VAL A 56 6.52 -14.01 -3.90
N ASN A 57 5.91 -15.20 -3.77
CA ASN A 57 4.47 -15.41 -3.89
C ASN A 57 3.83 -15.25 -2.52
N GLU A 58 3.01 -14.20 -2.35
CA GLU A 58 2.46 -13.80 -1.07
C GLU A 58 1.00 -13.34 -1.19
N GLN A 59 0.30 -13.18 -0.06
CA GLN A 59 -1.16 -13.00 -0.04
C GLN A 59 -1.63 -11.53 -0.13
N ALA A 60 -0.73 -10.55 -0.11
CA ALA A 60 -1.02 -9.13 -0.23
C ALA A 60 -1.04 -8.63 -1.70
N GLY A 61 -0.99 -9.53 -2.69
CA GLY A 61 -1.10 -9.20 -4.09
C GLY A 61 -1.20 -10.44 -4.99
N PRO A 62 -1.74 -10.32 -6.22
CA PRO A 62 -1.78 -11.43 -7.15
C PRO A 62 -0.39 -11.81 -7.66
N GLY A 63 -0.03 -13.08 -7.53
CA GLY A 63 1.17 -13.67 -8.13
C GLY A 63 2.46 -12.96 -7.71
N ARG A 64 3.20 -12.42 -8.68
CA ARG A 64 4.48 -11.72 -8.45
C ARG A 64 4.37 -10.21 -8.32
N MET A 65 3.16 -9.65 -8.23
CA MET A 65 2.91 -8.21 -8.31
C MET A 65 3.77 -7.42 -7.31
N ASN A 66 3.82 -7.82 -6.05
CA ASN A 66 4.58 -7.10 -5.04
C ASN A 66 6.09 -7.20 -5.24
N THR A 67 6.58 -8.34 -5.74
CA THR A 67 8.00 -8.48 -6.10
C THR A 67 8.33 -7.50 -7.23
N VAL A 68 7.58 -7.55 -8.34
CA VAL A 68 7.77 -6.65 -9.49
C VAL A 68 7.68 -5.19 -9.05
N PHE A 69 6.59 -4.80 -8.38
CA PHE A 69 6.36 -3.41 -8.02
C PHE A 69 7.46 -2.84 -7.10
N LYS A 70 7.84 -3.57 -6.05
CA LYS A 70 8.81 -3.08 -5.06
C LYS A 70 10.24 -3.04 -5.60
N THR A 71 10.62 -3.98 -6.46
CA THR A 71 11.97 -3.99 -7.06
C THR A 71 12.06 -3.06 -8.25
N TYR A 72 11.00 -2.93 -9.06
CA TYR A 72 11.03 -2.07 -10.24
C TYR A 72 11.30 -0.62 -9.86
N MET A 73 10.80 -0.12 -8.73
CA MET A 73 11.13 1.25 -8.28
C MET A 73 12.66 1.49 -8.30
N GLN A 74 13.46 0.52 -7.88
CA GLN A 74 14.92 0.64 -7.95
C GLN A 74 15.42 0.71 -9.41
N VAL A 75 14.85 -0.10 -10.31
CA VAL A 75 15.13 -0.02 -11.76
C VAL A 75 14.82 1.37 -12.31
N TRP A 76 13.66 1.94 -11.98
CA TRP A 76 13.27 3.29 -12.40
C TRP A 76 14.28 4.34 -11.93
N VAL A 77 14.73 4.27 -10.67
CA VAL A 77 15.73 5.22 -10.13
C VAL A 77 17.08 5.05 -10.82
N LEU A 78 17.57 3.82 -11.00
CA LEU A 78 18.87 3.54 -11.60
C LEU A 78 18.90 4.00 -13.06
N TRP A 79 17.96 3.53 -13.87
CA TRP A 79 17.91 3.84 -15.30
C TRP A 79 17.47 5.27 -15.55
N GLY A 80 16.52 5.81 -14.78
CA GLY A 80 16.11 7.21 -14.90
C GLY A 80 17.28 8.18 -14.68
N SER A 81 18.11 7.92 -13.66
CA SER A 81 19.30 8.74 -13.38
C SER A 81 20.34 8.67 -14.50
N VAL A 82 20.60 7.47 -15.04
CA VAL A 82 21.51 7.29 -16.19
C VAL A 82 20.97 7.99 -17.43
N MET A 83 19.70 7.76 -17.76
CA MET A 83 19.10 8.34 -18.96
C MET A 83 19.07 9.86 -18.90
N GLY A 84 18.87 10.45 -17.73
CA GLY A 84 19.01 11.90 -17.54
C GLY A 84 20.40 12.42 -17.95
N ALA A 85 21.47 11.78 -17.47
CA ALA A 85 22.84 12.16 -17.81
C ALA A 85 23.17 11.92 -19.30
N VAL A 86 22.75 10.77 -19.85
CA VAL A 86 22.97 10.42 -21.27
C VAL A 86 22.25 11.40 -22.19
N LEU A 87 20.99 11.73 -21.91
CA LEU A 87 20.22 12.67 -22.74
C LEU A 87 20.79 14.10 -22.65
N ALA A 88 21.24 14.54 -21.47
CA ALA A 88 21.88 15.85 -21.32
C ALA A 88 23.21 15.94 -22.10
N GLY A 89 24.05 14.91 -22.01
CA GLY A 89 25.29 14.82 -22.78
C GLY A 89 25.01 14.80 -24.29
N PHE A 90 24.05 13.99 -24.73
CA PHE A 90 23.64 13.91 -26.13
C PHE A 90 23.16 15.26 -26.68
N VAL A 91 22.35 16.01 -25.92
CA VAL A 91 21.91 17.36 -26.33
C VAL A 91 23.09 18.33 -26.39
N GLY A 92 24.03 18.26 -25.45
CA GLY A 92 25.25 19.07 -25.46
C GLY A 92 26.13 18.79 -26.67
N ASP A 93 26.38 17.51 -26.97
CA ASP A 93 27.16 17.06 -28.12
C ASP A 93 26.47 17.42 -29.44
N ALA A 94 25.15 17.24 -29.51
CA ALA A 94 24.33 17.62 -30.66
C ALA A 94 24.36 19.14 -30.93
N ALA A 95 24.38 19.96 -29.88
CA ALA A 95 24.53 21.42 -30.00
C ALA A 95 25.94 21.84 -30.43
N ALA A 96 26.95 21.03 -30.14
CA ALA A 96 28.35 21.26 -30.52
C ALA A 96 28.75 20.63 -31.87
N ALA A 97 27.91 19.76 -32.44
CA ALA A 97 28.22 18.98 -33.63
C ALA A 97 28.35 19.86 -34.89
N SER A 98 29.42 19.62 -35.66
CA SER A 98 29.63 20.10 -37.02
C SER A 98 29.47 18.95 -38.04
N ASP A 99 29.47 19.25 -39.34
CA ASP A 99 29.08 18.30 -40.40
C ASP A 99 29.83 16.95 -40.32
N VAL A 100 29.07 15.86 -40.28
CA VAL A 100 29.59 14.49 -40.24
C VAL A 100 29.74 13.97 -41.68
N SER A 101 30.96 13.63 -42.08
CA SER A 101 31.23 12.97 -43.36
C SER A 101 31.50 11.48 -43.14
N LEU A 102 30.71 10.62 -43.79
CA LEU A 102 30.94 9.17 -43.80
C LEU A 102 31.85 8.82 -44.98
N PRO A 103 33.04 8.19 -44.78
CA PRO A 103 34.07 8.11 -45.82
C PRO A 103 33.77 7.20 -47.03
N ARG A 104 32.61 6.52 -47.08
CA ARG A 104 32.35 5.45 -48.07
C ARG A 104 30.99 5.51 -48.77
N VAL A 105 30.16 6.52 -48.50
CA VAL A 105 28.89 6.70 -49.20
C VAL A 105 28.73 8.19 -49.47
N ASP A 106 28.44 8.57 -50.72
CA ASP A 106 28.26 9.96 -51.17
C ASP A 106 26.89 10.53 -50.70
N LEU A 107 26.58 10.31 -49.42
CA LEU A 107 25.42 10.82 -48.71
C LEU A 107 25.94 11.76 -47.62
N GLY A 108 26.09 13.04 -47.98
CA GLY A 108 26.34 14.11 -47.02
C GLY A 108 25.06 14.40 -46.25
N VAL A 109 24.91 13.82 -45.07
CA VAL A 109 23.87 14.26 -44.13
C VAL A 109 24.46 15.42 -43.34
N ARG A 110 23.89 16.63 -43.48
CA ARG A 110 24.32 17.79 -42.68
C ARG A 110 24.29 17.40 -41.21
N GLY A 111 25.37 17.61 -40.47
CA GLY A 111 25.48 17.23 -39.05
C GLY A 111 24.35 17.85 -38.21
N GLY A 112 23.92 19.06 -38.60
CA GLY A 112 22.78 19.75 -38.02
C GLY A 112 21.43 19.04 -38.20
N ALA A 113 21.23 18.23 -39.26
CA ALA A 113 19.98 17.49 -39.46
C ALA A 113 19.89 16.26 -38.53
N VAL A 114 21.01 15.56 -38.30
CA VAL A 114 21.08 14.44 -37.34
C VAL A 114 20.92 14.95 -35.91
N SER A 115 21.57 16.07 -35.59
CA SER A 115 21.43 16.77 -34.31
C SER A 115 19.98 17.22 -34.06
N ALA A 116 19.33 17.85 -35.03
CA ALA A 116 17.93 18.30 -34.90
C ALA A 116 16.94 17.14 -34.71
N VAL A 117 17.12 16.02 -35.42
CA VAL A 117 16.27 14.82 -35.25
C VAL A 117 16.47 14.20 -33.88
N GLY A 118 17.72 14.09 -33.41
CA GLY A 118 18.03 13.56 -32.09
C GLY A 118 17.46 14.42 -30.96
N VAL A 119 17.67 15.75 -31.02
CA VAL A 119 17.10 16.69 -30.03
C VAL A 119 15.57 16.65 -30.08
N GLY A 120 14.99 16.59 -31.28
CA GLY A 120 13.54 16.41 -31.45
C GLY A 120 13.02 15.14 -30.78
N PHE A 121 13.74 14.02 -30.91
CA PHE A 121 13.40 12.77 -30.22
C PHE A 121 13.48 12.90 -28.69
N VAL A 122 14.53 13.53 -28.16
CA VAL A 122 14.68 13.77 -26.70
C VAL A 122 13.53 14.63 -26.18
N VAL A 123 13.17 15.71 -26.89
CA VAL A 123 12.06 16.58 -26.54
C VAL A 123 10.74 15.82 -26.56
N LEU A 124 10.49 15.00 -27.59
CA LEU A 124 9.29 14.16 -27.66
C LEU A 124 9.22 13.15 -26.51
N LEU A 125 10.35 12.52 -26.15
CA LEU A 125 10.43 11.59 -25.03
C LEU A 125 10.06 12.29 -23.72
N VAL A 126 10.72 13.42 -23.40
CA VAL A 126 10.44 14.20 -22.19
C VAL A 126 9.00 14.70 -22.15
N ALA A 127 8.49 15.21 -23.28
CA ALA A 127 7.11 15.67 -23.38
C ALA A 127 6.12 14.53 -23.13
N SER A 128 6.36 13.34 -23.72
CA SER A 128 5.50 12.17 -23.54
C SER A 128 5.45 11.70 -22.08
N THR A 129 6.59 11.67 -21.39
CA THR A 129 6.66 11.24 -19.99
C THR A 129 6.12 12.30 -19.03
N SER A 130 6.10 13.58 -19.43
CA SER A 130 5.60 14.68 -18.61
C SER A 130 4.07 14.80 -18.60
N VAL A 131 3.37 14.15 -19.54
CA VAL A 131 1.89 14.19 -19.63
C VAL A 131 1.26 13.72 -18.32
N TYR A 132 1.75 12.61 -17.75
CA TYR A 132 1.24 12.09 -16.48
C TYR A 132 1.40 13.11 -15.35
N GLY A 133 2.57 13.73 -15.22
CA GLY A 133 2.83 14.74 -14.19
C GLY A 133 1.89 15.94 -14.30
N GLY A 134 1.64 16.42 -15.53
CA GLY A 134 0.67 17.49 -15.78
C GLY A 134 -0.75 17.11 -15.35
N LEU A 135 -1.24 15.96 -15.80
CA LEU A 135 -2.57 15.45 -15.44
C LEU A 135 -2.72 15.23 -13.93
N ALA A 136 -1.73 14.61 -13.30
CA ALA A 136 -1.74 14.30 -11.87
C ALA A 136 -1.75 15.58 -11.01
N VAL A 137 -0.95 16.59 -11.36
CA VAL A 137 -0.93 17.88 -10.66
C VAL A 137 -2.26 18.62 -10.86
N THR A 138 -2.81 18.61 -12.07
CA THR A 138 -4.11 19.24 -12.32
C THR A 138 -5.22 18.58 -11.51
N GLU A 139 -5.29 17.25 -11.47
CA GLU A 139 -6.26 16.52 -10.67
C GLU A 139 -6.08 16.83 -9.17
N HIS A 140 -4.84 16.74 -8.67
CA HIS A 140 -4.52 16.96 -7.26
C HIS A 140 -4.77 18.40 -6.78
N THR A 141 -4.70 19.39 -7.67
CA THR A 141 -4.95 20.80 -7.36
C THR A 141 -6.35 21.28 -7.71
N GLY A 142 -7.08 20.53 -8.55
CA GLY A 142 -8.41 20.88 -9.05
C GLY A 142 -9.55 20.50 -8.11
N SER A 143 -9.34 19.55 -7.20
CA SER A 143 -10.28 19.23 -6.12
C SER A 143 -10.31 20.37 -5.10
N ALA A 144 -11.50 20.85 -4.74
CA ALA A 144 -11.67 21.84 -3.67
C ALA A 144 -11.01 21.30 -2.40
N ARG A 145 -9.96 21.98 -1.95
CA ARG A 145 -9.29 21.63 -0.69
C ARG A 145 -10.20 22.05 0.47
N GLU A 146 -10.64 21.08 1.25
CA GLU A 146 -10.82 21.28 2.69
C GLU A 146 -9.46 21.80 3.22
N GLU A 147 -9.46 22.74 4.18
CA GLU A 147 -8.33 23.63 4.49
C GLU A 147 -6.93 22.99 4.37
N ALA A 148 -6.00 23.63 3.64
CA ALA A 148 -4.68 23.05 3.40
C ALA A 148 -3.88 22.90 4.72
N THR A 149 -3.58 21.67 5.11
CA THR A 149 -2.86 21.32 6.34
C THR A 149 -1.87 20.17 6.13
N LEU A 150 -0.88 20.06 7.01
CA LEU A 150 0.04 18.91 7.11
C LEU A 150 -0.48 17.84 8.08
N ASP A 151 -1.59 18.12 8.76
CA ASP A 151 -2.27 17.15 9.59
C ASP A 151 -2.92 16.06 8.72
N ALA A 152 -2.33 14.87 8.73
CA ALA A 152 -2.79 13.73 7.97
C ALA A 152 -4.12 13.15 8.49
N THR A 153 -4.61 13.61 9.64
CA THR A 153 -5.86 13.15 10.27
C THR A 153 -7.00 14.15 10.13
N ALA A 154 -6.74 15.40 9.71
CA ALA A 154 -7.75 16.44 9.57
C ALA A 154 -8.93 16.05 8.66
N PHE A 155 -8.71 15.12 7.71
CA PHE A 155 -9.79 14.58 6.88
C PHE A 155 -10.89 13.88 7.68
N ALA A 156 -10.57 13.32 8.84
CA ALA A 156 -11.53 12.65 9.72
C ALA A 156 -12.58 13.66 10.20
N ASP A 157 -12.15 14.86 10.62
CA ASP A 157 -13.07 15.91 11.04
C ASP A 157 -13.92 16.42 9.88
N TRP A 158 -13.32 16.60 8.71
CA TRP A 158 -14.02 17.16 7.56
C TRP A 158 -15.06 16.21 6.95
N ARG A 159 -14.74 14.91 6.91
CA ARG A 159 -15.58 13.90 6.22
C ARG A 159 -16.39 13.02 7.18
N HIS A 160 -16.00 12.95 8.45
CA HIS A 160 -16.49 11.99 9.43
C HIS A 160 -16.66 12.59 10.84
N GLU A 161 -17.09 13.86 10.93
CA GLU A 161 -17.20 14.65 12.18
C GLU A 161 -17.82 13.89 13.38
N ASN A 162 -18.86 13.08 13.14
CA ASN A 162 -19.54 12.31 14.19
C ASN A 162 -18.63 11.23 14.80
N GLU A 163 -17.92 10.50 13.94
CA GLU A 163 -16.95 9.48 14.35
C GLU A 163 -15.66 10.12 14.87
N SER A 164 -15.17 11.20 14.25
CA SER A 164 -13.92 11.85 14.65
C SER A 164 -13.96 12.34 16.09
N THR A 165 -15.09 12.87 16.55
CA THR A 165 -15.28 13.28 17.96
C THR A 165 -15.14 12.10 18.93
N ALA A 166 -15.60 10.91 18.58
CA ALA A 166 -15.45 9.72 19.42
C ALA A 166 -14.03 9.14 19.36
N ILE A 167 -13.38 9.23 18.20
CA ILE A 167 -11.98 8.83 18.02
C ILE A 167 -11.06 9.75 18.84
N ALA A 168 -11.28 11.06 18.81
CA ALA A 168 -10.54 12.02 19.62
C ALA A 168 -10.74 11.74 21.12
N TRP A 169 -11.98 11.47 21.55
CA TRP A 169 -12.25 11.08 22.93
C TRP A 169 -11.48 9.81 23.35
N LEU A 170 -11.44 8.79 22.48
CA LEU A 170 -10.65 7.57 22.73
C LEU A 170 -9.16 7.90 22.88
N ASP A 171 -8.59 8.67 21.96
CA ASP A 171 -7.17 9.07 21.97
C ASP A 171 -6.77 9.86 23.23
N GLU A 172 -7.66 10.75 23.70
CA GLU A 172 -7.40 11.62 24.85
C GLU A 172 -7.67 10.96 26.20
N THR A 173 -8.62 10.02 26.26
CA THR A 173 -9.17 9.49 27.53
C THR A 173 -8.69 8.08 27.84
N VAL A 174 -8.49 7.25 26.82
CA VAL A 174 -8.12 5.84 27.03
C VAL A 174 -6.62 5.72 27.22
N GLU A 175 -6.20 5.34 28.43
CA GLU A 175 -4.79 5.12 28.73
C GLU A 175 -4.35 3.69 28.39
N GLY A 176 -3.12 3.56 27.89
CA GLY A 176 -2.52 2.26 27.58
C GLY A 176 -2.98 1.69 26.23
N ASN A 177 -3.13 0.37 26.15
CA ASN A 177 -3.56 -0.33 24.94
C ASN A 177 -4.64 -1.38 25.26
N PRO A 178 -5.78 -1.00 25.86
CA PRO A 178 -6.85 -1.94 26.14
C PRO A 178 -7.44 -2.51 24.85
N THR A 179 -7.88 -3.77 24.88
CA THR A 179 -8.54 -4.36 23.71
C THR A 179 -9.93 -3.76 23.54
N MET A 180 -10.21 -3.24 22.36
CA MET A 180 -11.52 -2.76 21.96
C MET A 180 -12.21 -3.78 21.04
N LEU A 181 -13.53 -3.89 21.16
CA LEU A 181 -14.36 -4.62 20.21
C LEU A 181 -14.89 -3.63 19.16
N THR A 182 -14.51 -3.88 17.91
CA THR A 182 -14.92 -3.09 16.73
C THR A 182 -15.25 -4.04 15.57
N ALA A 183 -16.01 -3.60 14.57
CA ALA A 183 -16.29 -4.46 13.40
C ALA A 183 -14.99 -4.79 12.65
N PRO A 184 -14.76 -6.03 12.19
CA PRO A 184 -13.50 -6.37 11.55
C PRO A 184 -13.29 -5.63 10.23
N GLY A 185 -12.02 -5.35 9.89
CA GLY A 185 -11.57 -4.74 8.65
C GLY A 185 -11.68 -5.65 7.41
N THR A 186 -12.71 -6.49 7.35
CA THR A 186 -13.05 -7.41 6.25
C THR A 186 -14.55 -7.50 6.03
N LYS A 187 -14.97 -7.79 4.79
CA LYS A 187 -16.37 -8.13 4.47
C LYS A 187 -16.74 -9.57 4.77
N TRP A 188 -15.74 -10.44 4.92
CA TRP A 188 -16.00 -11.84 5.20
C TRP A 188 -16.69 -11.97 6.57
N SER A 189 -17.73 -12.80 6.62
CA SER A 189 -18.47 -13.16 7.83
C SER A 189 -19.15 -14.51 7.59
N GLU A 190 -19.17 -15.35 8.62
CA GLU A 190 -19.99 -16.56 8.63
C GLU A 190 -21.39 -16.28 9.23
N ALA A 191 -21.53 -15.22 10.04
CA ALA A 191 -22.72 -14.95 10.83
C ALA A 191 -23.71 -13.97 10.17
N VAL A 192 -23.22 -13.01 9.37
CA VAL A 192 -24.02 -11.92 8.82
C VAL A 192 -23.71 -11.64 7.35
N THR A 193 -24.64 -10.96 6.67
CA THR A 193 -24.37 -10.37 5.35
C THR A 193 -23.91 -8.92 5.54
N ASP A 194 -22.60 -8.69 5.39
CA ASP A 194 -22.01 -7.37 5.54
C ASP A 194 -22.43 -6.43 4.40
N LYS A 195 -23.06 -5.30 4.74
CA LYS A 195 -23.54 -4.29 3.78
C LYS A 195 -22.53 -3.17 3.52
N ARG A 196 -21.38 -3.17 4.17
CA ARG A 196 -20.30 -2.21 3.86
C ARG A 196 -19.78 -2.48 2.45
N GLU A 197 -19.56 -1.45 1.65
CA GLU A 197 -19.16 -1.60 0.24
C GLU A 197 -17.70 -2.06 0.12
N ASP A 198 -16.78 -1.18 0.48
CA ASP A 198 -15.35 -1.45 0.67
C ASP A 198 -15.01 -1.35 2.16
N VAL A 199 -14.08 -2.18 2.63
CA VAL A 199 -13.72 -2.25 4.07
C VAL A 199 -12.21 -2.21 4.25
N MET A 200 -11.47 -2.94 3.42
CA MET A 200 -10.03 -3.15 3.59
C MET A 200 -9.20 -1.86 3.46
N TYR A 201 -9.68 -0.87 2.72
CA TYR A 201 -9.00 0.43 2.51
C TYR A 201 -9.97 1.60 2.62
N ASP A 202 -11.09 1.39 3.32
CA ASP A 202 -12.14 2.37 3.47
C ASP A 202 -12.24 2.82 4.92
N TRP A 203 -12.87 3.98 5.14
CA TRP A 203 -13.18 4.51 6.45
C TRP A 203 -13.88 3.49 7.36
N ARG A 204 -14.71 2.58 6.82
CA ARG A 204 -15.44 1.59 7.64
C ARG A 204 -14.64 0.35 8.03
N GLY A 205 -13.33 0.33 7.79
CA GLY A 205 -12.42 -0.73 8.19
C GLY A 205 -12.31 -0.82 9.70
N ASN A 206 -11.51 0.05 10.30
CA ASN A 206 -11.27 0.18 11.74
C ASN A 206 -10.71 1.59 12.07
N PRO A 207 -11.42 2.68 11.77
CA PRO A 207 -10.88 4.04 11.87
C PRO A 207 -10.51 4.37 13.33
N GLU A 208 -11.31 3.92 14.28
CA GLU A 208 -11.06 4.06 15.72
C GLU A 208 -9.74 3.43 16.15
N SER A 209 -9.47 2.18 15.76
CA SER A 209 -8.21 1.51 16.10
C SER A 209 -7.02 2.09 15.33
N SER A 210 -7.23 2.45 14.06
CA SER A 210 -6.16 2.95 13.17
C SER A 210 -5.67 4.35 13.55
N LEU A 211 -6.55 5.20 14.07
CA LEU A 211 -6.22 6.60 14.39
C LEU A 211 -5.79 6.81 15.84
N THR A 212 -6.15 5.90 16.77
CA THR A 212 -5.79 6.02 18.21
C THR A 212 -4.68 5.06 18.64
N GLY A 213 -4.47 3.97 17.89
CA GLY A 213 -3.58 2.88 18.30
C GLY A 213 -4.19 1.91 19.32
N VAL A 214 -5.41 2.15 19.81
CA VAL A 214 -6.14 1.21 20.68
C VAL A 214 -6.40 -0.09 19.88
N PRO A 215 -5.88 -1.26 20.31
CA PRO A 215 -5.97 -2.49 19.53
C PRO A 215 -7.41 -3.03 19.48
N THR A 216 -7.75 -3.70 18.37
CA THR A 216 -9.00 -4.47 18.22
C THR A 216 -8.74 -5.97 18.08
N VAL A 217 -9.75 -6.79 18.34
CA VAL A 217 -9.67 -8.26 18.27
C VAL A 217 -9.33 -8.75 16.86
N ALA A 218 -9.95 -8.17 15.83
CA ALA A 218 -9.66 -8.46 14.43
C ALA A 218 -9.72 -7.17 13.61
N GLY A 219 -8.57 -6.73 13.10
CA GLY A 219 -8.45 -5.50 12.33
C GLY A 219 -8.49 -5.76 10.82
N TRP A 220 -7.50 -5.18 10.13
CA TRP A 220 -7.36 -5.16 8.69
C TRP A 220 -7.15 -6.55 8.07
N ALA A 221 -7.88 -6.90 7.01
CA ALA A 221 -7.82 -8.22 6.38
C ALA A 221 -6.43 -8.69 5.91
N HIS A 222 -5.50 -7.77 5.61
CA HIS A 222 -4.12 -8.14 5.27
C HIS A 222 -3.34 -8.76 6.43
N GLU A 223 -3.87 -8.74 7.66
CA GLU A 223 -3.37 -9.55 8.77
C GLU A 223 -3.22 -11.04 8.40
N VAL A 224 -4.04 -11.54 7.47
CA VAL A 224 -3.95 -12.90 6.91
C VAL A 224 -2.53 -13.20 6.40
N GLY A 225 -1.85 -12.23 5.78
CA GLY A 225 -0.50 -12.40 5.26
C GLY A 225 0.56 -12.61 6.34
N TYR A 226 0.32 -12.11 7.56
CA TYR A 226 1.27 -12.22 8.69
C TYR A 226 0.93 -13.36 9.65
N ARG A 227 -0.37 -13.68 9.80
CA ARG A 227 -0.89 -14.62 10.81
C ARG A 227 -1.39 -15.94 10.23
N GLY A 228 -1.68 -15.98 8.93
CA GLY A 228 -2.40 -17.07 8.27
C GLY A 228 -3.93 -16.88 8.31
N PRO A 229 -4.67 -17.49 7.36
CA PRO A 229 -6.11 -17.28 7.19
C PRO A 229 -6.92 -17.77 8.39
N ASP A 230 -6.63 -18.97 8.89
CA ASP A 230 -7.37 -19.57 10.01
C ASP A 230 -7.30 -18.67 11.24
N ALA A 231 -6.10 -18.20 11.60
CA ALA A 231 -5.91 -17.34 12.75
C ALA A 231 -6.66 -16.00 12.65
N TYR A 232 -6.76 -15.41 11.45
CA TYR A 232 -7.49 -14.18 11.25
C TYR A 232 -9.01 -14.41 11.26
N TYR A 233 -9.49 -15.36 10.45
CA TYR A 233 -10.92 -15.59 10.29
C TYR A 233 -11.58 -16.23 11.53
N ASP A 234 -10.83 -16.96 12.36
CA ASP A 234 -11.29 -17.38 13.68
C ASP A 234 -11.63 -16.19 14.58
N ARG A 235 -10.77 -15.17 14.60
CA ARG A 235 -11.02 -13.94 15.37
C ARG A 235 -12.18 -13.13 14.79
N VAL A 236 -12.31 -13.08 13.45
CA VAL A 236 -13.46 -12.43 12.80
C VAL A 236 -14.78 -13.08 13.23
N ARG A 237 -14.82 -14.43 13.30
CA ARG A 237 -16.01 -15.15 13.80
C ARG A 237 -16.31 -14.86 15.26
N ASP A 238 -15.28 -14.79 16.10
CA ASP A 238 -15.45 -14.44 17.50
C ASP A 238 -15.96 -13.01 17.67
N VAL A 239 -15.46 -12.05 16.87
CA VAL A 239 -15.98 -10.67 16.85
C VAL A 239 -17.44 -10.62 16.42
N ASP A 240 -17.80 -11.31 15.33
CA ASP A 240 -19.19 -11.40 14.89
C ASP A 240 -20.07 -11.97 16.02
N ALA A 241 -19.62 -13.04 16.69
CA ALA A 241 -20.34 -13.65 17.81
C ALA A 241 -20.46 -12.73 19.04
N MET A 242 -19.51 -11.82 19.28
CA MET A 242 -19.61 -10.81 20.34
C MET A 242 -20.67 -9.73 20.03
N TYR A 243 -20.91 -9.42 18.76
CA TYR A 243 -21.93 -8.45 18.35
C TYR A 243 -23.34 -9.04 18.22
N VAL A 244 -23.48 -10.26 17.69
CA VAL A 244 -24.80 -10.84 17.34
C VAL A 244 -25.15 -12.14 18.08
N GLY A 245 -24.23 -12.69 18.89
CA GLY A 245 -24.46 -13.91 19.66
C GLY A 245 -25.39 -13.72 20.86
N ASN A 246 -25.71 -14.81 21.55
CA ASN A 246 -26.40 -14.73 22.84
C ASN A 246 -25.48 -14.22 23.95
N GLU A 247 -26.05 -13.69 25.04
CA GLU A 247 -25.32 -13.07 26.15
C GLU A 247 -24.18 -13.95 26.71
N SER A 248 -24.43 -15.25 26.92
CA SER A 248 -23.40 -16.18 27.43
C SER A 248 -22.20 -16.34 26.48
N THR A 249 -22.41 -16.21 25.17
CA THR A 249 -21.34 -16.27 24.16
C THR A 249 -20.60 -14.97 24.09
N ARG A 250 -21.33 -13.84 24.12
CA ARG A 250 -20.77 -12.50 24.13
C ARG A 250 -19.86 -12.31 25.34
N ALA A 251 -20.35 -12.58 26.55
CA ALA A 251 -19.60 -12.46 27.80
C ALA A 251 -18.31 -13.30 27.81
N ARG A 252 -18.42 -14.59 27.47
CA ARG A 252 -17.26 -15.50 27.42
C ARG A 252 -16.18 -15.03 26.45
N LEU A 253 -16.56 -14.48 25.29
CA LEU A 253 -15.61 -14.01 24.28
C LEU A 253 -15.01 -12.66 24.67
N VAL A 254 -15.81 -11.74 25.23
CA VAL A 254 -15.33 -10.47 25.80
C VAL A 254 -14.27 -10.73 26.88
N GLU A 255 -14.53 -11.67 27.79
CA GLU A 255 -13.56 -12.09 28.81
C GLU A 255 -12.31 -12.73 28.17
N ARG A 256 -12.49 -13.65 27.23
CA ARG A 256 -11.37 -14.35 26.56
C ARG A 256 -10.39 -13.41 25.86
N TYR A 257 -10.90 -12.33 25.27
CA TYR A 257 -10.10 -11.35 24.54
C TYR A 257 -9.70 -10.14 25.39
N ASP A 258 -10.07 -10.11 26.68
CA ASP A 258 -9.85 -8.97 27.58
C ASP A 258 -10.37 -7.66 26.95
N VAL A 259 -11.59 -7.72 26.40
CA VAL A 259 -12.24 -6.56 25.80
C VAL A 259 -12.68 -5.61 26.90
N GLN A 260 -12.17 -4.39 26.89
CA GLN A 260 -12.48 -3.35 27.88
C GLN A 260 -13.39 -2.27 27.31
N TYR A 261 -13.39 -2.06 25.99
CA TYR A 261 -14.27 -1.12 25.31
C TYR A 261 -15.03 -1.78 24.15
N VAL A 262 -16.28 -1.40 23.96
CA VAL A 262 -17.10 -1.78 22.80
C VAL A 262 -17.49 -0.53 22.03
N TRP A 263 -17.07 -0.47 20.77
CA TRP A 263 -17.42 0.60 19.85
C TRP A 263 -18.68 0.24 19.06
N VAL A 264 -19.61 1.20 18.94
CA VAL A 264 -20.83 1.06 18.13
C VAL A 264 -21.03 2.31 17.27
N GLY A 265 -20.52 2.28 16.03
CA GLY A 265 -20.62 3.35 15.05
C GLY A 265 -21.39 2.96 13.77
N PRO A 266 -21.29 3.78 12.71
CA PRO A 266 -21.89 3.48 11.41
C PRO A 266 -21.38 2.19 10.78
N GLY A 267 -20.10 1.84 10.95
CA GLY A 267 -19.51 0.60 10.44
C GLY A 267 -20.14 -0.64 11.04
N GLU A 268 -20.26 -0.67 12.37
CA GLU A 268 -20.87 -1.76 13.13
C GLU A 268 -22.34 -1.92 12.76
N ARG A 269 -23.10 -0.82 12.71
CA ARG A 269 -24.51 -0.88 12.33
C ARG A 269 -24.72 -1.28 10.88
N ALA A 270 -23.82 -0.91 9.97
CA ALA A 270 -23.87 -1.36 8.58
C ALA A 270 -23.63 -2.87 8.47
N ARG A 271 -22.74 -3.44 9.30
CA ARG A 271 -22.45 -4.88 9.31
C ARG A 271 -23.50 -5.71 10.06
N TYR A 272 -23.88 -5.30 11.26
CA TYR A 272 -24.68 -6.11 12.19
C TYR A 272 -26.14 -5.67 12.32
N GLY A 273 -26.51 -4.47 11.85
CA GLY A 273 -27.85 -3.91 12.01
C GLY A 273 -28.08 -3.36 13.42
N GLU A 274 -29.17 -3.77 14.07
CA GLU A 274 -29.44 -3.43 15.47
C GLU A 274 -28.53 -4.25 16.39
N ILE A 275 -27.83 -3.57 17.30
CA ILE A 275 -26.86 -4.19 18.22
C ILE A 275 -27.41 -4.04 19.64
N GLU A 276 -27.54 -5.16 20.35
CA GLU A 276 -28.00 -5.20 21.74
C GLU A 276 -26.90 -4.71 22.68
N THR A 277 -27.10 -3.54 23.31
CA THR A 277 -26.16 -2.97 24.27
C THR A 277 -26.73 -2.81 25.69
N ASP A 278 -28.00 -3.17 25.90
CA ASP A 278 -28.68 -3.11 27.20
C ASP A 278 -28.43 -4.39 28.01
N VAL A 279 -27.17 -4.56 28.43
CA VAL A 279 -26.70 -5.69 29.25
C VAL A 279 -25.98 -5.16 30.49
N ALA A 280 -26.01 -5.92 31.59
CA ALA A 280 -25.53 -5.44 32.89
C ALA A 280 -24.03 -5.08 32.93
N TRP A 281 -23.25 -5.67 32.02
CA TRP A 281 -21.79 -5.53 31.92
C TRP A 281 -21.32 -4.48 30.90
N LEU A 282 -22.22 -3.72 30.25
CA LEU A 282 -21.86 -2.60 29.38
C LEU A 282 -22.34 -1.27 29.96
N THR A 283 -21.39 -0.38 30.27
CA THR A 283 -21.68 0.99 30.72
C THR A 283 -21.34 1.98 29.59
N PRO A 284 -22.29 2.80 29.09
CA PRO A 284 -21.96 3.80 28.08
C PRO A 284 -21.08 4.91 28.70
N VAL A 285 -19.87 5.09 28.16
CA VAL A 285 -18.89 6.07 28.65
C VAL A 285 -18.72 7.28 27.73
N HIS A 286 -19.06 7.15 26.44
CA HIS A 286 -19.05 8.26 25.50
C HIS A 286 -20.15 8.15 24.43
N ARG A 287 -20.67 9.29 23.99
CA ARG A 287 -21.62 9.40 22.87
C ARG A 287 -21.37 10.69 22.08
N SER A 288 -21.10 10.56 20.79
CA SER A 288 -21.01 11.68 19.86
C SER A 288 -21.65 11.31 18.53
N GLY A 289 -22.60 12.13 18.08
CA GLY A 289 -23.31 11.90 16.83
C GLY A 289 -23.94 10.49 16.76
N SER A 290 -23.45 9.69 15.81
CA SER A 290 -23.90 8.31 15.62
C SER A 290 -23.06 7.27 16.36
N VAL A 291 -22.03 7.65 17.11
CA VAL A 291 -21.15 6.71 17.83
C VAL A 291 -21.53 6.63 19.30
N ALA A 292 -21.50 5.43 19.85
CA ALA A 292 -21.49 5.18 21.29
C ALA A 292 -20.32 4.26 21.63
N VAL A 293 -19.59 4.60 22.69
CA VAL A 293 -18.54 3.76 23.26
C VAL A 293 -19.01 3.27 24.64
N TYR A 294 -18.87 1.97 24.87
CA TYR A 294 -19.22 1.31 26.12
C TYR A 294 -17.96 0.76 26.76
N GLU A 295 -17.86 0.89 28.09
CA GLU A 295 -16.86 0.21 28.90
C GLU A 295 -17.42 -1.11 29.42
N VAL A 296 -16.58 -2.14 29.47
CA VAL A 296 -16.92 -3.46 29.98
C VAL A 296 -16.69 -3.50 31.49
N GLU A 297 -17.77 -3.76 32.23
CA GLU A 297 -17.74 -3.94 33.68
C GLU A 297 -17.43 -5.42 33.98
N GLU A 298 -16.14 -5.79 34.01
CA GLU A 298 -15.69 -7.19 34.17
C GLU A 298 -16.35 -7.89 35.37
N ALA A 299 -16.52 -7.18 36.49
CA ALA A 299 -17.17 -7.68 37.70
C ALA A 299 -18.66 -8.03 37.54
N ARG A 300 -19.29 -7.66 36.42
CA ARG A 300 -20.69 -7.93 36.09
C ARG A 300 -20.86 -8.90 34.93
N LEU A 301 -19.78 -9.46 34.40
CA LEU A 301 -19.88 -10.54 33.42
C LEU A 301 -20.57 -11.77 34.06
N PRO A 302 -21.49 -12.43 33.34
CA PRO A 302 -22.28 -13.57 33.83
C PRO A 302 -21.51 -14.89 33.99
#